data_AF-A0A817BDS8-F1
#
_entry.id   AF-A0A817BDS8-F1
#
_cell.length_a   1.000
_cell.length_b   1.000
_cell.length_c   1.000
_cell.angle_alpha   90.00
_cell.angle_beta   90.00
_cell.angle_gamma   90.00
#
_symmetry.space_group_name_H-M   'P 1'
#
loop_
_entity.id
_entity.type
_entity.pdbx_description
1 polymer ?
#
loop_
_entity_poly.entity_id
_entity_poly.type
_entity_poly.pdbx_seq_one_letter_code
_entity_poly.pdbx_strand_id
1 'polypeptide(L)'
;MSLILNQPSELCLRAPVLVRCSPLHSNSLSSASLPQTQTLPKFIYCADPCRPQLARIMVRRDGDMIPFDLDSPYDFMEAPELIGSTSGWITSLVDGRVCLYTHRGKRPDHERIWLPALESLPLCQAQVVTNVAMSSSSPEEEYRVVAVKFLGPQLSICQLISRRHAQVEVEGIHIRISNPCFFSSPVMYSEKEDMFRIVGSGGHLVGSWDLRKHKDTPKIQRLQFQNLPELSKAKRELLYSCKTSEHLVESRTTGETFMVKWYKRTSKTIERMETKALMVFKIDEEGNAVYTQDIGDLCIFLTMTESFCVPACSVRHMRPSRVKIMDVDEITIVDLAAQKWN
;
A
#
# COMPACT_ATOMS: atom_id res chain seq x y z
N MET A 1 35.56 36.47 -47.08
CA MET A 1 36.48 36.26 -45.94
C MET A 1 35.70 36.60 -44.68
N SER A 2 35.63 35.87 -43.59
CA SER A 2 36.03 34.54 -43.11
C SER A 2 35.28 34.44 -41.76
N LEU A 3 34.32 33.54 -41.54
CA LEU A 3 34.49 32.21 -40.93
C LEU A 3 35.11 32.20 -39.51
N ILE A 4 34.37 31.57 -38.56
CA ILE A 4 34.77 30.55 -37.54
C ILE A 4 34.41 30.81 -36.05
N LEU A 5 33.40 30.02 -35.60
CA LEU A 5 33.36 29.08 -34.44
C LEU A 5 33.75 29.54 -33.01
N ASN A 6 32.89 29.32 -32.00
CA ASN A 6 32.82 28.10 -31.13
C ASN A 6 32.17 28.33 -29.74
N GLN A 7 31.13 27.53 -29.47
CA GLN A 7 30.71 26.81 -28.25
C GLN A 7 30.60 27.43 -26.81
N PRO A 8 29.74 26.82 -25.94
CA PRO A 8 29.29 27.37 -24.63
C PRO A 8 29.93 26.68 -23.38
N SER A 9 29.77 27.28 -22.20
CA SER A 9 30.08 26.74 -20.85
C SER A 9 29.39 27.67 -19.82
N GLU A 10 28.75 27.29 -18.71
CA GLU A 10 28.87 26.11 -17.86
C GLU A 10 27.56 25.72 -17.14
N LEU A 11 27.54 24.45 -16.78
CA LEU A 11 26.58 23.72 -15.96
C LEU A 11 26.48 24.27 -14.53
N CYS A 12 25.30 24.70 -14.10
CA CYS A 12 24.99 24.78 -12.66
C CYS A 12 24.46 23.43 -12.18
N LEU A 13 25.38 22.53 -11.83
CA LEU A 13 25.09 21.34 -11.03
C LEU A 13 24.71 21.77 -9.61
N ARG A 14 23.41 21.81 -9.28
CA ARG A 14 22.97 21.83 -7.88
C ARG A 14 23.32 20.48 -7.26
N ALA A 15 24.20 20.50 -6.26
CA ALA A 15 24.57 19.34 -5.47
C ALA A 15 23.33 18.68 -4.83
N PRO A 16 23.27 17.34 -4.74
CA PRO A 16 22.21 16.67 -3.98
C PRO A 16 22.43 16.93 -2.49
N VAL A 17 21.38 17.40 -1.82
CA VAL A 17 21.33 17.47 -0.35
C VAL A 17 21.29 16.04 0.19
N LEU A 18 22.45 15.55 0.61
CA LEU A 18 22.61 14.30 1.35
C LEU A 18 21.99 14.47 2.74
N VAL A 19 20.71 14.10 2.89
CA VAL A 19 20.13 13.88 4.21
C VAL A 19 20.70 12.55 4.73
N ARG A 20 21.76 12.63 5.52
CA ARG A 20 22.33 11.48 6.23
C ARG A 20 21.31 10.98 7.26
N CYS A 21 20.64 9.86 6.99
CA CYS A 21 19.98 9.09 8.02
C CYS A 21 21.05 8.47 8.94
N SER A 22 21.21 9.03 10.14
CA SER A 22 22.05 8.46 11.19
C SER A 22 21.20 7.52 12.05
N PRO A 23 21.65 6.30 12.39
CA PRO A 23 20.98 5.47 13.37
C PRO A 23 21.23 6.04 14.76
N LEU A 24 20.24 6.71 15.36
CA LEU A 24 20.34 7.20 16.73
C LEU A 24 20.21 6.04 17.71
N HIS A 25 21.32 5.72 18.38
CA HIS A 25 21.32 4.96 19.63
C HIS A 25 20.55 5.75 20.69
N SER A 26 19.43 5.21 21.18
CA SER A 26 18.62 5.88 22.19
C SER A 26 19.25 5.77 23.58
N ASN A 27 19.70 6.90 24.12
CA ASN A 27 19.69 7.17 25.55
C ASN A 27 19.33 8.65 25.76
N SER A 28 18.46 8.89 26.75
CA SER A 28 18.06 10.19 27.32
C SER A 28 16.84 10.91 26.70
N LEU A 29 15.73 10.76 27.44
CA LEU A 29 14.59 11.65 27.66
C LEU A 29 14.68 13.08 27.10
N SER A 30 13.77 13.43 26.18
CA SER A 30 13.05 14.72 26.14
C SER A 30 11.91 14.69 25.11
N SER A 31 10.74 15.16 25.53
CA SER A 31 9.48 15.23 24.79
C SER A 31 9.49 16.35 23.74
N ALA A 32 9.82 15.98 22.51
CA ALA A 32 9.37 16.67 21.30
C ALA A 32 9.00 15.57 20.30
N SER A 33 7.79 15.62 19.76
CA SER A 33 7.24 14.65 18.82
C SER A 33 8.11 14.58 17.56
N LEU A 34 9.05 13.63 17.57
CA LEU A 34 9.81 13.21 16.40
C LEU A 34 8.83 12.72 15.32
N PRO A 35 9.07 13.03 14.03
CA PRO A 35 8.31 12.39 12.96
C PRO A 35 8.52 10.88 13.11
N GLN A 36 7.43 10.13 13.31
CA GLN A 36 7.47 8.67 13.35
C GLN A 36 8.08 8.20 12.03
N THR A 37 9.36 7.82 12.05
CA THR A 37 9.98 7.10 10.95
C THR A 37 9.10 5.88 10.67
N GLN A 38 8.54 5.78 9.47
CA GLN A 38 7.77 4.62 9.06
C GLN A 38 8.70 3.41 9.07
N THR A 39 8.69 2.66 10.16
CA THR A 39 9.47 1.43 10.29
C THR A 39 8.69 0.29 9.64
N LEU A 40 9.39 -0.68 9.05
CA LEU A 40 8.75 -1.88 8.51
C LEU A 40 7.80 -2.53 9.52
N PRO A 41 6.60 -2.97 9.10
CA PRO A 41 5.69 -3.69 9.96
C PRO A 41 6.34 -4.95 10.51
N LYS A 42 5.91 -5.41 11.70
CA LYS A 42 6.48 -6.62 12.33
C LYS A 42 6.21 -7.88 11.53
N PHE A 43 5.02 -7.97 10.94
CA PHE A 43 4.60 -9.05 10.07
C PHE A 43 3.69 -8.48 8.97
N ILE A 44 3.63 -9.18 7.85
CA ILE A 44 2.68 -8.95 6.76
C ILE A 44 2.06 -10.29 6.42
N TYR A 45 0.75 -10.32 6.24
CA TYR A 45 0.05 -11.49 5.78
C TYR A 45 -0.45 -11.28 4.36
N CYS A 46 -0.04 -12.17 3.46
CA CYS A 46 -0.48 -12.20 2.07
C CYS A 46 -1.31 -13.47 1.86
N ALA A 47 -2.60 -13.33 1.58
CA ALA A 47 -3.43 -14.43 1.13
C ALA A 47 -4.16 -14.04 -0.15
N ASP A 48 -4.38 -15.04 -0.99
CA ASP A 48 -5.21 -14.90 -2.17
C ASP A 48 -6.66 -15.31 -1.80
N PRO A 49 -7.63 -14.38 -1.84
CA PRO A 49 -9.02 -14.70 -1.49
C PRO A 49 -9.65 -15.72 -2.45
N CYS A 50 -9.12 -15.87 -3.66
CA CYS A 50 -9.58 -16.88 -4.63
C CYS A 50 -8.82 -18.21 -4.48
N ARG A 51 -7.67 -18.22 -3.80
CA ARG A 51 -6.85 -19.40 -3.53
C ARG A 51 -6.42 -19.39 -2.05
N PRO A 52 -7.35 -19.56 -1.09
CA PRO A 52 -7.10 -19.38 0.34
C PRO A 52 -6.03 -20.33 0.90
N GLN A 53 -5.79 -21.47 0.24
CA GLN A 53 -4.70 -22.39 0.54
C GLN A 53 -3.30 -21.83 0.23
N LEU A 54 -3.22 -20.76 -0.58
CA LEU A 54 -1.99 -20.08 -0.93
C LEU A 54 -1.89 -18.81 -0.09
N ALA A 55 -1.29 -18.96 1.08
CA ALA A 55 -0.98 -17.86 1.99
C ALA A 55 0.53 -17.81 2.28
N ARG A 56 1.03 -16.61 2.54
CA ARG A 56 2.41 -16.37 2.95
C ARG A 56 2.44 -15.36 4.08
N ILE A 57 3.20 -15.69 5.12
CA ILE A 57 3.53 -14.78 6.21
C ILE A 57 4.92 -14.23 5.96
N MET A 58 5.05 -12.92 5.98
CA MET A 58 6.33 -12.23 5.98
C MET A 58 6.59 -11.70 7.38
N VAL A 59 7.78 -11.91 7.92
CA VAL A 59 8.17 -11.42 9.25
C VAL A 59 9.38 -10.52 9.11
N ARG A 60 9.39 -9.43 9.87
CA ARG A 60 10.55 -8.57 9.98
C ARG A 60 11.64 -9.25 10.78
N ARG A 61 12.76 -9.57 10.13
CA ARG A 61 13.97 -10.10 10.77
C ARG A 61 15.17 -9.32 10.29
N ASP A 62 16.06 -8.95 11.20
CA ASP A 62 17.30 -8.22 10.89
C ASP A 62 17.12 -6.94 10.07
N GLY A 63 15.95 -6.30 10.18
CA GLY A 63 15.65 -5.06 9.45
C GLY A 63 15.16 -5.25 8.01
N ASP A 64 14.78 -6.46 7.59
CA ASP A 64 14.08 -6.70 6.32
C ASP A 64 12.87 -7.63 6.52
N MET A 65 11.95 -7.65 5.56
CA MET A 65 10.84 -8.60 5.48
C MET A 65 11.29 -9.87 4.78
N ILE A 66 11.26 -11.00 5.49
CA ILE A 66 11.58 -12.33 4.94
C ILE A 66 10.38 -13.27 5.05
N PRO A 67 10.25 -14.27 4.15
CA PRO A 67 9.26 -15.31 4.32
C PRO A 67 9.43 -16.02 5.65
N PHE A 68 8.33 -16.28 6.33
CA PHE A 68 8.29 -17.17 7.48
C PHE A 68 7.85 -18.54 6.99
N ASP A 69 8.79 -19.49 6.95
CA ASP A 69 8.51 -20.88 6.62
C ASP A 69 7.76 -21.50 7.81
N LEU A 70 6.49 -21.82 7.62
CA LEU A 70 5.72 -22.62 8.57
C LEU A 70 6.07 -24.10 8.34
N ASP A 71 6.68 -24.75 9.33
CA ASP A 71 6.92 -26.20 9.31
C ASP A 71 5.59 -27.00 9.26
N SER A 72 4.48 -26.36 9.61
CA SER A 72 3.12 -26.89 9.51
C SER A 72 2.14 -25.73 9.36
N PRO A 73 1.26 -25.70 8.34
CA PRO A 73 0.22 -24.69 8.22
C PRO A 73 -0.80 -24.76 9.38
N TYR A 74 -0.80 -25.85 10.18
CA TYR A 74 -1.73 -26.06 11.29
C TYR A 74 -1.57 -25.09 12.48
N ASP A 75 -0.36 -24.57 12.76
CA ASP A 75 -0.15 -23.69 13.92
C ASP A 75 -0.78 -22.30 13.78
N PHE A 76 -1.20 -21.93 12.55
CA PHE A 76 -1.99 -20.72 12.27
C PHE A 76 -3.38 -21.04 11.67
N MET A 77 -3.67 -22.29 11.28
CA MET A 77 -4.91 -22.66 10.56
C MET A 77 -6.16 -22.88 11.42
N GLU A 78 -6.10 -22.66 12.73
CA GLU A 78 -7.33 -22.34 13.48
C GLU A 78 -7.79 -20.88 13.24
N ALA A 79 -7.11 -20.14 12.35
CA ALA A 79 -7.49 -18.78 12.00
C ALA A 79 -8.65 -18.76 10.99
N PRO A 80 -9.75 -18.05 11.31
CA PRO A 80 -10.88 -17.81 10.40
C PRO A 80 -10.44 -17.04 9.14
N GLU A 81 -11.30 -17.00 8.11
CA GLU A 81 -11.07 -16.43 6.76
C GLU A 81 -10.19 -15.18 6.77
N LEU A 82 -8.88 -15.36 6.61
CA LEU A 82 -7.91 -14.30 6.85
C LEU A 82 -7.89 -13.34 5.65
N ILE A 83 -8.14 -12.05 5.90
CA ILE A 83 -8.22 -11.02 4.86
C ILE A 83 -6.82 -10.50 4.54
N GLY A 84 -5.99 -10.24 5.57
CA GLY A 84 -4.71 -9.59 5.37
C GLY A 84 -4.06 -9.01 6.61
N SER A 85 -3.24 -8.01 6.38
CA SER A 85 -2.67 -7.17 7.43
C SER A 85 -2.68 -5.71 7.00
N THR A 86 -2.86 -4.80 7.94
CA THR A 86 -2.70 -3.37 7.72
C THR A 86 -2.03 -2.75 8.92
N SER A 87 -0.99 -1.93 8.68
CA SER A 87 -0.38 -1.14 9.74
C SER A 87 0.08 -1.99 10.95
N GLY A 88 0.51 -3.24 10.70
CA GLY A 88 0.95 -4.20 11.72
C GLY A 88 -0.15 -4.92 12.50
N TRP A 89 -1.42 -4.75 12.11
CA TRP A 89 -2.57 -5.52 12.61
C TRP A 89 -2.91 -6.63 11.63
N ILE A 90 -3.35 -7.77 12.15
CA ILE A 90 -3.91 -8.87 11.36
C ILE A 90 -5.42 -8.64 11.22
N THR A 91 -5.95 -8.89 10.03
CA THR A 91 -7.38 -8.72 9.73
C THR A 91 -7.99 -10.02 9.24
N SER A 92 -9.06 -10.48 9.88
CA SER A 92 -9.81 -11.69 9.49
C SER A 92 -11.30 -11.40 9.35
N LEU A 93 -11.99 -12.17 8.51
CA LEU A 93 -13.44 -12.21 8.40
C LEU A 93 -13.94 -13.45 9.15
N VAL A 94 -14.84 -13.27 10.10
CA VAL A 94 -15.43 -14.36 10.88
C VAL A 94 -16.92 -14.08 10.99
N ASP A 95 -17.75 -15.02 10.54
CA ASP A 95 -19.21 -14.89 10.58
C ASP A 95 -19.73 -13.55 10.03
N GLY A 96 -19.13 -13.07 8.93
CA GLY A 96 -19.49 -11.80 8.30
C GLY A 96 -19.08 -10.54 9.09
N ARG A 97 -18.15 -10.67 10.04
CA ARG A 97 -17.58 -9.54 10.81
C ARG A 97 -16.07 -9.50 10.66
N VAL A 98 -15.52 -8.30 10.47
CA VAL A 98 -14.07 -8.10 10.46
C VAL A 98 -13.55 -8.06 11.90
N CYS A 99 -12.51 -8.84 12.18
CA CYS A 99 -11.75 -8.82 13.42
C CYS A 99 -10.35 -8.27 13.16
N LEU A 100 -9.94 -7.31 13.98
CA LEU A 100 -8.58 -6.77 14.00
C LEU A 100 -7.88 -7.29 15.25
N TYR A 101 -6.68 -7.83 15.11
CA TYR A 101 -5.89 -8.26 16.27
C TYR A 101 -4.39 -8.15 16.03
N THR A 102 -3.62 -8.03 17.11
CA THR A 102 -2.15 -8.03 17.05
C THR A 102 -1.57 -9.33 17.58
N HIS A 103 -0.59 -9.89 16.87
CA HIS A 103 0.14 -11.06 17.36
C HIS A 103 1.23 -10.60 18.34
N ARG A 104 0.96 -10.67 19.65
CA ARG A 104 1.94 -10.37 20.72
C ARG A 104 2.55 -11.66 21.32
N GLY A 105 3.24 -12.46 20.51
CA GLY A 105 4.06 -13.59 21.00
C GLY A 105 3.29 -14.66 21.78
N LYS A 106 3.97 -15.32 22.74
CA LYS A 106 3.53 -16.56 23.43
C LYS A 106 2.32 -16.42 24.38
N ARG A 107 1.68 -15.26 24.49
CA ARG A 107 0.44 -15.10 25.29
C ARG A 107 -0.71 -14.58 24.40
N PRO A 108 -1.78 -15.37 24.21
CA PRO A 108 -2.86 -15.05 23.29
C PRO A 108 -3.95 -14.13 23.87
N ASP A 109 -3.68 -13.41 24.96
CA ASP A 109 -4.64 -12.43 25.51
C ASP A 109 -4.59 -11.15 24.67
N HIS A 110 -5.22 -11.27 23.51
CA HIS A 110 -5.23 -10.35 22.39
C HIS A 110 -6.27 -9.25 22.59
N GLU A 111 -5.87 -8.00 22.38
CA GLU A 111 -6.79 -6.93 22.04
C GLU A 111 -7.37 -7.26 20.65
N ARG A 112 -8.51 -7.97 20.64
CA ARG A 112 -9.32 -8.23 19.45
C ARG A 112 -10.37 -7.15 19.37
N ILE A 113 -10.41 -6.44 18.24
CA ILE A 113 -11.42 -5.43 17.95
C ILE A 113 -12.33 -5.99 16.88
N TRP A 114 -13.60 -6.15 17.23
CA TRP A 114 -14.63 -6.60 16.30
C TRP A 114 -15.33 -5.39 15.69
N LEU A 115 -15.30 -5.28 14.37
CA LEU A 115 -16.08 -4.28 13.66
C LEU A 115 -17.57 -4.65 13.69
N PRO A 116 -18.48 -3.69 13.42
CA PRO A 116 -19.91 -3.95 13.33
C PRO A 116 -20.20 -4.99 12.25
N ALA A 117 -21.39 -5.58 12.29
CA ALA A 117 -21.82 -6.51 11.24
C ALA A 117 -21.77 -5.83 9.88
N LEU A 118 -21.23 -6.52 8.87
CA LEU A 118 -21.09 -5.96 7.54
C LEU A 118 -22.43 -6.05 6.81
N GLU A 119 -23.20 -4.97 6.82
CA GLU A 119 -24.48 -4.91 6.13
C GLU A 119 -24.26 -4.66 4.63
N SER A 120 -24.88 -5.49 3.79
CA SER A 120 -24.83 -5.28 2.33
C SER A 120 -25.81 -4.18 1.93
N LEU A 121 -25.30 -3.13 1.30
CA LEU A 121 -26.15 -2.09 0.71
C LEU A 121 -26.89 -2.64 -0.53
N PRO A 122 -28.00 -2.00 -0.97
CA PRO A 122 -28.68 -2.39 -2.20
C PRO A 122 -27.72 -2.43 -3.39
N LEU A 123 -27.78 -3.52 -4.18
CA LEU A 123 -26.91 -3.77 -5.33
C LEU A 123 -25.41 -3.91 -4.99
N CYS A 124 -25.09 -4.18 -3.72
CA CYS A 124 -23.75 -4.40 -3.22
C CYS A 124 -23.62 -5.80 -2.60
N GLN A 125 -22.39 -6.16 -2.22
CA GLN A 125 -22.10 -7.38 -1.45
C GLN A 125 -21.03 -7.06 -0.39
N ALA A 126 -21.14 -7.70 0.77
CA ALA A 126 -20.21 -7.53 1.88
C ALA A 126 -19.49 -8.84 2.31
N GLN A 127 -19.54 -9.87 1.47
CA GLN A 127 -18.98 -11.20 1.72
C GLN A 127 -17.49 -11.30 1.32
N VAL A 128 -17.08 -10.60 0.26
CA VAL A 128 -15.69 -10.62 -0.23
C VAL A 128 -15.02 -9.30 0.11
N VAL A 129 -14.19 -9.30 1.17
CA VAL A 129 -13.34 -8.18 1.55
C VAL A 129 -12.05 -8.22 0.73
N THR A 130 -11.73 -7.12 0.06
CA THR A 130 -10.50 -6.96 -0.73
C THR A 130 -9.32 -6.52 0.13
N ASN A 131 -9.51 -5.52 0.99
CA ASN A 131 -8.52 -5.13 1.98
C ASN A 131 -9.13 -4.25 3.09
N VAL A 132 -8.31 -3.98 4.11
CA VAL A 132 -8.61 -3.08 5.22
C VAL A 132 -7.51 -2.02 5.28
N ALA A 133 -7.85 -0.77 5.55
CA ALA A 133 -6.90 0.31 5.79
C ALA A 133 -7.23 1.07 7.08
N MET A 134 -6.22 1.57 7.78
CA MET A 134 -6.39 2.23 9.08
C MET A 134 -5.70 3.59 9.10
N SER A 135 -6.25 4.52 9.88
CA SER A 135 -5.63 5.84 10.10
C SER A 135 -4.33 5.76 10.91
N SER A 136 -4.27 4.83 11.87
CA SER A 136 -3.09 4.63 12.71
C SER A 136 -2.88 3.16 13.09
N SER A 137 -1.60 2.83 13.28
CA SER A 137 -1.13 1.54 13.79
C SER A 137 -1.07 1.49 15.33
N SER A 138 -1.05 2.64 16.00
CA SER A 138 -0.75 2.74 17.44
C SER A 138 -1.94 2.27 18.27
N PRO A 139 -1.83 1.21 19.10
CA PRO A 139 -2.89 0.75 20.01
C PRO A 139 -3.19 1.73 21.16
N GLU A 140 -2.41 2.81 21.31
CA GLU A 140 -2.59 3.79 22.37
C GLU A 140 -3.45 5.00 21.95
N GLU A 141 -3.67 5.20 20.65
CA GLU A 141 -4.52 6.28 20.14
C GLU A 141 -6.00 6.10 20.52
N GLU A 142 -6.61 7.13 21.10
CA GLU A 142 -8.01 7.10 21.53
C GLU A 142 -8.98 7.05 20.35
N TYR A 143 -8.64 7.65 19.22
CA TYR A 143 -9.49 7.72 18.05
C TYR A 143 -8.79 7.13 16.84
N ARG A 144 -9.38 6.11 16.22
CA ARG A 144 -8.90 5.55 14.96
C ARG A 144 -10.05 5.39 13.99
N VAL A 145 -9.72 5.41 12.71
CA VAL A 145 -10.69 5.12 11.66
C VAL A 145 -10.18 3.96 10.82
N VAL A 146 -11.07 3.01 10.55
CA VAL A 146 -10.80 1.81 9.78
C VAL A 146 -11.73 1.74 8.60
N ALA A 147 -11.18 1.62 7.40
CA ALA A 147 -11.93 1.35 6.19
C ALA A 147 -11.84 -0.11 5.80
N VAL A 148 -12.99 -0.71 5.47
CA VAL A 148 -13.12 -2.06 4.92
C VAL A 148 -13.60 -1.94 3.47
N LYS A 149 -12.77 -2.37 2.53
CA LYS A 149 -13.11 -2.36 1.09
C LYS A 149 -13.59 -3.73 0.65
N PHE A 150 -14.74 -3.79 -0.02
CA PHE A 150 -15.30 -5.01 -0.57
C PHE A 150 -15.10 -5.09 -2.07
N LEU A 151 -15.14 -6.29 -2.64
CA LEU A 151 -15.21 -6.43 -4.09
C LEU A 151 -16.53 -5.85 -4.61
N GLY A 152 -16.49 -4.82 -5.44
CA GLY A 152 -17.68 -4.13 -5.93
C GLY A 152 -17.88 -2.72 -5.33
N PRO A 153 -19.13 -2.22 -5.38
CA PRO A 153 -19.45 -0.83 -5.06
C PRO A 153 -19.51 -0.50 -3.56
N GLN A 154 -18.95 -1.30 -2.65
CA GLN A 154 -19.10 -1.03 -1.21
C GLN A 154 -17.76 -0.69 -0.54
N LEU A 155 -17.84 0.31 0.34
CA LEU A 155 -16.81 0.73 1.29
C LEU A 155 -17.50 0.92 2.64
N SER A 156 -16.93 0.40 3.71
CA SER A 156 -17.40 0.67 5.07
C SER A 156 -16.32 1.38 5.86
N ILE A 157 -16.68 2.42 6.61
CA ILE A 157 -15.74 3.17 7.44
C ILE A 157 -16.22 3.12 8.87
N CYS A 158 -15.39 2.59 9.76
CA CYS A 158 -15.66 2.41 11.18
C CYS A 158 -14.77 3.32 12.00
N GLN A 159 -15.36 4.07 12.93
CA GLN A 159 -14.65 4.84 13.94
C GLN A 159 -14.47 3.96 15.17
N LEU A 160 -13.24 3.80 15.62
CA LEU A 160 -12.85 3.10 16.83
C LEU A 160 -12.52 4.12 17.90
N ILE A 161 -13.27 4.11 19.00
CA ILE A 161 -13.04 5.01 20.14
C ILE A 161 -12.59 4.16 21.33
N SER A 162 -11.31 4.29 21.67
CA SER A 162 -10.66 3.58 22.78
C SER A 162 -10.55 4.49 23.99
N ARG A 163 -11.55 4.50 24.87
CA ARG A 163 -11.46 5.24 26.14
C ARG A 163 -10.66 4.43 27.15
N ARG A 164 -9.77 5.09 27.90
CA ARG A 164 -9.00 4.43 28.97
C ARG A 164 -9.96 3.71 29.93
N HIS A 165 -9.76 2.40 30.09
CA HIS A 165 -10.57 1.50 30.94
C HIS A 165 -12.02 1.22 30.48
N ALA A 166 -12.38 1.49 29.22
CA ALA A 166 -13.69 1.13 28.66
C ALA A 166 -13.56 0.18 27.46
N GLN A 167 -14.68 -0.44 27.07
CA GLN A 167 -14.78 -1.18 25.81
C GLN A 167 -14.60 -0.23 24.62
N VAL A 168 -14.02 -0.74 23.52
CA VAL A 168 -13.91 0.01 22.27
C VAL A 168 -15.31 0.24 21.72
N GLU A 169 -15.72 1.50 21.64
CA GLU A 169 -16.95 1.89 20.97
C GLU A 169 -16.68 1.93 19.46
N VAL A 170 -17.56 1.29 18.69
CA VAL A 170 -17.41 1.20 17.23
C VAL A 170 -18.67 1.69 16.53
N GLU A 171 -18.53 2.78 15.79
CA GLU A 171 -19.59 3.32 14.94
C GLU A 171 -19.19 3.19 13.47
N GLY A 172 -20.07 2.62 12.65
CA GLY A 172 -19.80 2.33 11.25
C GLY A 172 -20.72 3.07 10.30
N ILE A 173 -20.21 3.48 9.15
CA ILE A 173 -21.00 3.93 8.01
C ILE A 173 -20.71 3.06 6.80
N HIS A 174 -21.75 2.74 6.03
CA HIS A 174 -21.63 2.00 4.78
C HIS A 174 -21.85 2.97 3.61
N ILE A 175 -20.95 2.95 2.64
CA ILE A 175 -20.93 3.86 1.49
C ILE A 175 -21.04 3.02 0.21
N ARG A 176 -21.96 3.41 -0.67
CA ARG A 176 -22.05 2.88 -2.03
C ARG A 176 -21.21 3.75 -2.97
N ILE A 177 -20.14 3.19 -3.50
CA ILE A 177 -19.31 3.79 -4.52
C ILE A 177 -20.06 3.75 -5.86
N SER A 178 -20.28 4.92 -6.46
CA SER A 178 -20.98 5.04 -7.74
C SER A 178 -20.11 4.70 -8.95
N ASN A 179 -18.81 5.03 -8.91
CA ASN A 179 -17.93 4.87 -10.07
C ASN A 179 -17.31 3.46 -10.11
N PRO A 180 -17.58 2.66 -11.17
CA PRO A 180 -17.14 1.27 -11.27
C PRO A 180 -15.62 1.07 -11.32
N CYS A 181 -14.84 2.10 -11.68
CA CYS A 181 -13.38 1.97 -11.72
C CYS A 181 -12.78 1.64 -10.34
N PHE A 182 -13.47 1.95 -9.24
CA PHE A 182 -12.99 1.70 -7.87
C PHE A 182 -13.41 0.33 -7.31
N PHE A 183 -14.17 -0.48 -8.05
CA PHE A 183 -14.81 -1.67 -7.48
C PHE A 183 -13.84 -2.75 -7.03
N SER A 184 -12.73 -2.92 -7.75
CA SER A 184 -11.71 -3.94 -7.46
C SER A 184 -10.44 -3.37 -6.83
N SER A 185 -10.37 -2.06 -6.63
CA SER A 185 -9.16 -1.39 -6.16
C SER A 185 -9.09 -1.36 -4.63
N PRO A 186 -7.90 -1.58 -4.03
CA PRO A 186 -7.73 -1.51 -2.59
C PRO A 186 -7.88 -0.06 -2.10
N VAL A 187 -8.35 0.08 -0.86
CA VAL A 187 -8.36 1.36 -0.15
C VAL A 187 -7.06 1.56 0.61
N MET A 188 -6.56 2.78 0.66
CA MET A 188 -5.49 3.18 1.57
C MET A 188 -5.94 4.38 2.41
N TYR A 189 -5.29 4.62 3.54
CA TYR A 189 -5.45 5.87 4.27
C TYR A 189 -4.29 6.82 3.92
N SER A 190 -4.62 8.07 3.62
CA SER A 190 -3.66 9.15 3.41
C SER A 190 -3.61 10.03 4.64
N GLU A 191 -2.47 10.04 5.34
CA GLU A 191 -2.24 11.01 6.41
C GLU A 191 -2.09 12.43 5.89
N LYS A 192 -1.53 12.58 4.68
CA LYS A 192 -1.34 13.90 4.07
C LYS A 192 -2.67 14.62 3.94
N GLU A 193 -3.70 13.91 3.48
CA GLU A 193 -5.03 14.48 3.22
C GLU A 193 -6.03 14.20 4.35
N ASP A 194 -5.68 13.38 5.34
CA ASP A 194 -6.59 12.85 6.38
C ASP A 194 -7.84 12.19 5.77
N MET A 195 -7.64 11.36 4.74
CA MET A 195 -8.73 10.76 3.96
C MET A 195 -8.41 9.34 3.52
N PHE A 196 -9.46 8.53 3.35
CA PHE A 196 -9.32 7.26 2.64
C PHE A 196 -9.31 7.49 1.14
N ARG A 197 -8.38 6.84 0.44
CA ARG A 197 -8.17 7.03 -1.00
C ARG A 197 -8.21 5.70 -1.73
N ILE A 198 -8.76 5.71 -2.93
CA ILE A 198 -8.77 4.57 -3.85
C ILE A 198 -8.32 5.06 -5.22
N VAL A 199 -7.29 4.43 -5.79
CA VAL A 199 -6.93 4.62 -7.20
C VAL A 199 -7.80 3.71 -8.06
N GLY A 200 -8.50 4.30 -9.03
CA GLY A 200 -9.37 3.57 -9.93
C GLY A 200 -8.57 2.67 -10.88
N SER A 201 -9.18 1.56 -11.29
CA SER A 201 -8.67 0.70 -12.37
C SER A 201 -8.32 1.52 -13.60
N GLY A 202 -7.13 1.28 -14.15
CA GLY A 202 -6.54 2.07 -15.22
C GLY A 202 -5.79 3.33 -14.74
N GLY A 203 -5.88 3.70 -13.46
CA GLY A 203 -5.04 4.73 -12.83
C GLY A 203 -5.36 6.16 -13.23
N HIS A 204 -6.51 6.43 -13.85
CA HIS A 204 -6.86 7.78 -14.32
C HIS A 204 -7.59 8.63 -13.28
N LEU A 205 -8.12 8.00 -12.22
CA LEU A 205 -8.92 8.67 -11.20
C LEU A 205 -8.46 8.22 -9.81
N VAL A 206 -8.42 9.15 -8.88
CA VAL A 206 -8.29 8.87 -7.44
C VAL A 206 -9.53 9.41 -6.74
N GLY A 207 -10.27 8.54 -6.08
CA GLY A 207 -11.36 8.93 -5.19
C GLY A 207 -10.86 9.12 -3.78
N SER A 208 -11.29 10.17 -3.09
CA SER A 208 -10.96 10.45 -1.69
C SER A 208 -12.23 10.66 -0.87
N TRP A 209 -12.33 9.95 0.25
CA TRP A 209 -13.47 9.97 1.17
C TRP A 209 -13.06 10.61 2.48
N ASP A 210 -13.72 11.74 2.78
CA ASP A 210 -13.68 12.43 4.06
C ASP A 210 -14.97 12.10 4.82
N LEU A 211 -14.82 11.55 6.03
CA LEU A 211 -15.94 11.19 6.90
C LEU A 211 -16.88 12.35 7.25
N ARG A 212 -16.37 13.58 7.24
CA ARG A 212 -17.12 14.78 7.65
C ARG A 212 -17.81 15.46 6.48
N LYS A 213 -17.18 15.49 5.31
CA LYS A 213 -17.62 16.32 4.16
C LYS A 213 -17.93 15.55 2.88
N HIS A 214 -17.26 14.43 2.63
CA HIS A 214 -17.26 13.74 1.32
C HIS A 214 -17.73 12.29 1.44
N LYS A 215 -18.72 12.03 2.30
CA LYS A 215 -19.27 10.69 2.56
C LYS A 215 -19.96 10.10 1.32
N ASP A 216 -20.92 10.82 0.74
CA ASP A 216 -21.73 10.33 -0.38
C ASP A 216 -21.17 10.73 -1.75
N THR A 217 -20.43 11.85 -1.81
CA THR A 217 -19.77 12.35 -3.02
C THR A 217 -18.27 12.49 -2.76
N PRO A 218 -17.45 11.48 -3.12
CA PRO A 218 -16.02 11.55 -2.90
C PRO A 218 -15.37 12.64 -3.75
N LYS A 219 -14.28 13.21 -3.26
CA LYS A 219 -13.42 14.10 -4.05
C LYS A 219 -12.74 13.25 -5.13
N ILE A 220 -13.03 13.55 -6.39
CA ILE A 220 -12.42 12.88 -7.54
C ILE A 220 -11.28 13.74 -8.08
N GLN A 221 -10.06 13.21 -8.03
CA GLN A 221 -8.89 13.79 -8.68
C GLN A 221 -8.63 13.02 -9.98
N ARG A 222 -8.49 13.73 -11.11
CA ARG A 222 -8.14 13.13 -12.41
C ARG A 222 -6.63 13.19 -12.60
N LEU A 223 -6.02 12.04 -12.86
CA LEU A 223 -4.59 11.94 -13.07
C LEU A 223 -4.21 12.21 -14.54
N GLN A 224 -3.24 13.09 -14.73
CA GLN A 224 -2.71 13.49 -16.04
C GLN A 224 -1.32 12.89 -16.22
N PHE A 225 -1.22 11.87 -17.08
CA PHE A 225 0.02 11.15 -17.30
C PHE A 225 1.03 11.96 -18.13
N GLN A 226 2.25 12.08 -17.61
CA GLN A 226 3.34 12.83 -18.24
C GLN A 226 4.62 11.99 -18.30
N ASN A 227 5.52 12.35 -19.22
CA ASN A 227 6.82 11.70 -19.43
C ASN A 227 6.73 10.18 -19.62
N LEU A 228 5.66 9.69 -20.24
CA LEU A 228 5.50 8.27 -20.52
C LEU A 228 6.69 7.74 -21.32
N PRO A 229 7.24 6.58 -20.96
CA PRO A 229 8.39 6.04 -21.67
C PRO A 229 7.99 5.62 -23.08
N GLU A 230 8.91 5.77 -24.02
CA GLU A 230 8.73 5.22 -25.36
C GLU A 230 8.72 3.69 -25.31
N LEU A 231 7.63 3.09 -25.81
CA LEU A 231 7.42 1.65 -25.80
C LEU A 231 7.68 1.07 -27.18
N SER A 232 8.58 0.10 -27.28
CA SER A 232 8.69 -0.73 -28.49
C SER A 232 7.40 -1.54 -28.70
N LYS A 233 7.15 -1.95 -29.95
CA LYS A 233 5.92 -2.69 -30.31
C LYS A 233 5.75 -3.95 -29.46
N ALA A 234 6.81 -4.73 -29.30
CA ALA A 234 6.80 -5.95 -28.49
C ALA A 234 6.50 -5.66 -27.01
N LYS A 235 7.06 -4.58 -26.45
CA LYS A 235 6.78 -4.18 -25.06
C LYS A 235 5.33 -3.76 -24.90
N ARG A 236 4.78 -2.99 -25.84
CA ARG A 236 3.37 -2.57 -25.82
C ARG A 236 2.42 -3.77 -25.87
N GLU A 237 2.67 -4.72 -26.78
CA GLU A 237 1.90 -5.96 -26.88
C GLU A 237 1.99 -6.80 -25.60
N LEU A 238 3.18 -6.88 -24.99
CA LEU A 238 3.35 -7.54 -23.70
C LEU A 238 2.48 -6.89 -22.61
N LEU A 239 2.53 -5.57 -22.46
CA LEU A 239 1.74 -4.86 -21.45
C LEU A 239 0.23 -5.02 -21.66
N TYR A 240 -0.26 -4.98 -22.90
CA TYR A 240 -1.68 -5.22 -23.21
C TYR A 240 -2.14 -6.63 -22.87
N SER A 241 -1.24 -7.61 -22.91
CA SER A 241 -1.55 -8.99 -22.51
C SER A 241 -1.54 -9.23 -20.99
N CYS A 242 -1.10 -8.24 -20.20
CA CYS A 242 -0.97 -8.38 -18.75
C CYS A 242 -2.26 -7.99 -18.02
N LYS A 243 -2.53 -8.67 -16.91
CA LYS A 243 -3.43 -8.15 -15.88
C LYS A 243 -2.70 -6.99 -15.19
N THR A 244 -3.33 -5.83 -15.16
CA THR A 244 -2.75 -4.62 -14.55
C THR A 244 -3.49 -4.32 -13.25
N SER A 245 -2.74 -3.98 -12.21
CA SER A 245 -3.29 -3.43 -10.97
C SER A 245 -2.62 -2.09 -10.65
N GLU A 246 -3.38 -1.18 -10.07
CA GLU A 246 -2.90 0.12 -9.63
C GLU A 246 -2.85 0.19 -8.12
N HIS A 247 -1.73 0.69 -7.60
CA HIS A 247 -1.49 0.86 -6.17
C HIS A 247 -1.13 2.30 -5.90
N LEU A 248 -1.84 2.94 -4.98
CA LEU A 248 -1.49 4.26 -4.47
C LEU A 248 -0.62 4.07 -3.24
N VAL A 249 0.46 4.85 -3.13
CA VAL A 249 1.44 4.73 -2.04
C VAL A 249 1.88 6.12 -1.63
N GLU A 250 1.94 6.38 -0.33
CA GLU A 250 2.42 7.64 0.23
C GLU A 250 3.64 7.40 1.12
N SER A 251 4.63 8.28 1.00
CA SER A 251 5.79 8.34 1.88
C SER A 251 5.49 9.30 3.03
N ARG A 252 5.35 8.77 4.25
CA ARG A 252 5.14 9.61 5.44
C ARG A 252 6.32 10.53 5.72
N THR A 253 7.53 10.13 5.32
CA THR A 253 8.77 10.88 5.59
C THR A 253 9.01 12.03 4.63
N THR A 254 8.57 11.91 3.37
CA THR A 254 8.78 12.96 2.35
C THR A 254 7.49 13.67 1.95
N GLY A 255 6.32 13.13 2.32
CA GLY A 255 5.01 13.63 1.88
C GLY A 255 4.71 13.35 0.40
N GLU A 256 5.57 12.60 -0.28
CA GLU A 256 5.41 12.28 -1.69
C GLU A 256 4.38 11.16 -1.89
N THR A 257 3.55 11.32 -2.92
CA THR A 257 2.58 10.32 -3.36
C THR A 257 3.04 9.70 -4.67
N PHE A 258 2.93 8.38 -4.75
CA PHE A 258 3.25 7.60 -5.94
C PHE A 258 2.06 6.73 -6.33
N MET A 259 1.83 6.56 -7.63
CA MET A 259 1.01 5.49 -8.15
C MET A 259 1.89 4.48 -8.87
N VAL A 260 1.69 3.20 -8.56
CA VAL A 260 2.39 2.10 -9.19
C VAL A 260 1.42 1.31 -10.05
N LYS A 261 1.72 1.22 -11.34
CA LYS A 261 1.05 0.29 -12.28
C LYS A 261 1.84 -1.00 -12.33
N TRP A 262 1.22 -2.08 -11.89
CA TRP A 262 1.84 -3.39 -11.78
C TRP A 262 1.25 -4.36 -12.78
N TYR A 263 2.08 -4.80 -13.73
CA TYR A 263 1.70 -5.65 -14.85
C TYR A 263 2.12 -7.09 -14.58
N LYS A 264 1.12 -7.96 -14.44
CA LYS A 264 1.32 -9.38 -14.18
C LYS A 264 0.77 -10.25 -15.30
N ARG A 265 1.40 -11.39 -15.53
CA ARG A 265 0.90 -12.41 -16.47
C ARG A 265 1.09 -13.79 -15.89
N THR A 266 0.12 -14.67 -16.10
CA THR A 266 0.26 -16.08 -15.75
C THR A 266 1.45 -16.67 -16.49
N SER A 267 2.33 -17.34 -15.74
CA SER A 267 3.46 -18.06 -16.32
C SER A 267 2.94 -19.22 -17.18
N LYS A 268 3.66 -19.54 -18.26
CA LYS A 268 3.25 -20.61 -19.18
C LYS A 268 3.59 -22.00 -18.64
N THR A 269 4.57 -22.07 -17.74
CA THR A 269 5.13 -23.32 -17.21
C THR A 269 4.61 -23.66 -15.83
N ILE A 270 4.20 -22.65 -15.06
CA ILE A 270 3.70 -22.79 -13.69
C ILE A 270 2.41 -21.96 -13.61
N GLU A 271 1.33 -22.48 -13.02
CA GLU A 271 0.06 -21.75 -12.86
C GLU A 271 0.17 -20.63 -11.79
N ARG A 272 1.14 -19.73 -11.95
CA ARG A 272 1.45 -18.61 -11.03
C ARG A 272 1.49 -17.29 -11.80
N MET A 273 1.09 -16.22 -11.14
CA MET A 273 1.16 -14.87 -11.69
C MET A 273 2.56 -14.28 -11.50
N GLU A 274 3.24 -13.94 -12.60
CA GLU A 274 4.57 -13.32 -12.58
C GLU A 274 4.52 -11.85 -12.97
N THR A 275 5.34 -11.04 -12.31
CA THR A 275 5.62 -9.66 -12.68
C THR A 275 6.32 -9.60 -14.04
N LYS A 276 5.74 -8.84 -14.97
CA LYS A 276 6.33 -8.56 -16.30
C LYS A 276 6.84 -7.13 -16.44
N ALA A 277 6.20 -6.20 -15.74
CA ALA A 277 6.64 -4.80 -15.68
C ALA A 277 6.02 -4.08 -14.49
N LEU A 278 6.63 -2.95 -14.13
CA LEU A 278 6.14 -1.99 -13.16
C LEU A 278 6.37 -0.60 -13.73
N MET A 279 5.42 0.31 -13.58
CA MET A 279 5.64 1.74 -13.84
C MET A 279 5.29 2.52 -12.58
N VAL A 280 6.17 3.44 -12.19
CA VAL A 280 5.94 4.33 -11.05
C VAL A 280 5.71 5.73 -11.55
N PHE A 281 4.69 6.38 -11.02
CA PHE A 281 4.34 7.76 -11.32
C PHE A 281 4.36 8.55 -10.02
N LYS A 282 5.13 9.63 -9.98
CA LYS A 282 5.04 10.61 -8.90
C LYS A 282 3.83 11.50 -9.15
N ILE A 283 2.99 11.67 -8.13
CA ILE A 283 1.74 12.43 -8.21
C ILE A 283 1.91 13.73 -7.40
N ASP A 284 1.57 14.86 -8.03
CA ASP A 284 1.45 16.15 -7.34
C ASP A 284 0.00 16.47 -6.92
N GLU A 285 -0.19 17.65 -6.33
CA GLU A 285 -1.47 18.07 -5.77
C GLU A 285 -2.51 18.37 -6.85
N GLU A 286 -2.06 18.81 -8.02
CA GLU A 286 -2.87 19.09 -9.21
C GLU A 286 -3.30 17.81 -9.94
N GLY A 287 -2.70 16.67 -9.60
CA GLY A 287 -2.97 15.37 -10.22
C GLY A 287 -2.11 15.08 -11.44
N ASN A 288 -0.98 15.76 -11.63
CA ASN A 288 0.00 15.35 -12.61
C ASN A 288 0.70 14.07 -12.14
N ALA A 289 0.61 13.02 -12.96
CA ALA A 289 1.23 11.74 -12.73
C ALA A 289 2.45 11.60 -13.64
N VAL A 290 3.62 11.99 -13.14
CA VAL A 290 4.88 12.01 -13.91
C VAL A 290 5.57 10.67 -13.76
N TYR A 291 5.79 9.97 -14.89
CA TYR A 291 6.56 8.73 -14.88
C TYR A 291 7.98 8.97 -14.36
N THR A 292 8.45 8.07 -13.49
CA THR A 292 9.82 8.13 -12.96
C THR A 292 10.43 6.74 -12.78
N GLN A 293 11.75 6.68 -12.96
CA GLN A 293 12.60 5.52 -12.61
C GLN A 293 13.41 5.78 -11.33
N ASP A 294 13.23 6.95 -10.73
CA ASP A 294 13.93 7.37 -9.53
C ASP A 294 12.91 7.98 -8.56
N ILE A 295 12.77 7.35 -7.40
CA ILE A 295 11.94 7.82 -6.28
C ILE A 295 12.81 8.35 -5.14
N GLY A 296 14.07 8.71 -5.42
CA GLY A 296 15.00 9.26 -4.44
C GLY A 296 15.54 8.19 -3.50
N ASP A 297 15.61 8.49 -2.21
CA ASP A 297 16.11 7.59 -1.17
C ASP A 297 15.06 6.57 -0.68
N LEU A 298 13.93 6.46 -1.38
CA LEU A 298 12.77 5.66 -0.97
C LEU A 298 12.77 4.25 -1.56
N CYS A 299 11.97 3.40 -0.95
CA CYS A 299 11.62 2.06 -1.41
C CYS A 299 10.12 1.84 -1.25
N ILE A 300 9.48 1.30 -2.28
CA ILE A 300 8.06 0.95 -2.25
C ILE A 300 7.91 -0.55 -1.97
N PHE A 301 6.96 -0.90 -1.13
CA PHE A 301 6.55 -2.27 -0.86
C PHE A 301 5.14 -2.46 -1.39
N LEU A 302 4.98 -3.43 -2.31
CA LEU A 302 3.67 -3.85 -2.81
C LEU A 302 3.32 -5.19 -2.19
N THR A 303 2.18 -5.26 -1.54
CA THR A 303 1.61 -6.50 -1.00
C THR A 303 0.19 -6.68 -1.50
N MET A 304 -0.42 -7.84 -1.25
CA MET A 304 -1.82 -8.08 -1.62
C MET A 304 -2.81 -7.16 -0.87
N THR A 305 -2.45 -6.69 0.33
CA THR A 305 -3.42 -6.13 1.29
C THR A 305 -3.11 -4.68 1.66
N GLU A 306 -1.84 -4.30 1.64
CA GLU A 306 -1.37 -2.94 1.92
C GLU A 306 -0.13 -2.62 1.07
N SER A 307 -0.08 -1.41 0.51
CA SER A 307 1.12 -0.89 -0.14
C SER A 307 1.66 0.28 0.66
N PHE A 308 2.98 0.34 0.87
CA PHE A 308 3.60 1.36 1.69
C PHE A 308 4.98 1.76 1.16
N CYS A 309 5.45 2.95 1.54
CA CYS A 309 6.74 3.49 1.12
C CYS A 309 7.58 3.80 2.36
N VAL A 310 8.86 3.45 2.35
CA VAL A 310 9.79 3.73 3.44
C VAL A 310 11.13 4.20 2.91
N PRO A 311 11.92 4.97 3.70
CA PRO A 311 13.30 5.23 3.37
C PRO A 311 14.10 3.93 3.20
N ALA A 312 14.97 3.86 2.20
CA ALA A 312 15.80 2.69 1.92
C ALA A 312 16.69 2.33 3.12
N CYS A 313 17.16 3.33 3.86
CA CYS A 313 17.96 3.12 5.07
C CYS A 313 17.20 2.42 6.22
N SER A 314 15.87 2.40 6.19
CA SER A 314 15.04 1.68 7.16
C SER A 314 15.00 0.17 6.89
N VAL A 315 15.57 -0.28 5.77
CA VAL A 315 15.53 -1.66 5.30
C VAL A 315 16.94 -2.16 5.05
N ARG A 316 17.36 -3.20 5.77
CA ARG A 316 18.71 -3.76 5.61
C ARG A 316 18.90 -4.29 4.18
N HIS A 317 20.05 -3.99 3.58
CA HIS A 317 20.46 -4.42 2.23
C HIS A 317 19.56 -3.94 1.07
N MET A 318 18.56 -3.09 1.33
CA MET A 318 17.76 -2.48 0.28
C MET A 318 18.47 -1.25 -0.27
N ARG A 319 18.50 -1.11 -1.59
CA ARG A 319 18.99 0.09 -2.27
C ARG A 319 17.82 1.01 -2.60
N PRO A 320 18.03 2.33 -2.68
CA PRO A 320 17.01 3.27 -3.12
C PRO A 320 16.45 2.96 -4.50
N SER A 321 15.29 3.57 -4.80
CA SER A 321 14.62 3.46 -6.10
C SER A 321 14.28 2.03 -6.50
N ARG A 322 13.76 1.28 -5.52
CA ARG A 322 13.35 -0.12 -5.67
C ARG A 322 11.93 -0.35 -5.21
N VAL A 323 11.28 -1.31 -5.87
CA VAL A 323 9.97 -1.82 -5.49
C VAL A 323 10.13 -3.27 -5.04
N LYS A 324 9.87 -3.56 -3.77
CA LYS A 324 9.83 -4.93 -3.24
C LYS A 324 8.40 -5.45 -3.32
N ILE A 325 8.21 -6.51 -4.07
CA ILE A 325 6.94 -7.19 -4.26
C ILE A 325 6.89 -8.37 -3.30
N MET A 326 5.83 -8.45 -2.52
CA MET A 326 5.55 -9.56 -1.61
C MET A 326 4.14 -10.06 -1.89
N ASP A 327 4.06 -10.96 -2.85
CA ASP A 327 2.82 -11.61 -3.24
C ASP A 327 2.86 -13.10 -2.84
N VAL A 328 1.70 -13.73 -2.90
CA VAL A 328 1.51 -15.16 -2.72
C VAL A 328 2.32 -15.93 -3.77
N ASP A 329 2.24 -15.52 -5.04
CA ASP A 329 2.90 -16.22 -6.15
C ASP A 329 4.39 -15.87 -6.30
N GLU A 330 4.82 -14.69 -5.83
CA GLU A 330 6.18 -14.19 -6.06
C GLU A 330 6.69 -13.26 -4.97
N ILE A 331 7.98 -13.36 -4.67
CA ILE A 331 8.73 -12.33 -3.94
C ILE A 331 9.88 -11.91 -4.82
N THR A 332 9.91 -10.64 -5.17
CA THR A 332 10.94 -10.10 -6.06
C THR A 332 11.19 -8.63 -5.76
N ILE A 333 12.33 -8.14 -6.22
CA ILE A 333 12.70 -6.73 -6.11
C ILE A 333 12.92 -6.21 -7.52
N VAL A 334 12.20 -5.15 -7.86
CA VAL A 334 12.36 -4.46 -9.14
C VAL A 334 13.19 -3.20 -8.92
N ASP A 335 14.31 -3.15 -9.64
CA ASP A 335 15.16 -1.98 -9.76
C ASP A 335 14.57 -1.06 -10.83
N LEU A 336 14.10 0.12 -10.42
CA LEU A 336 13.38 1.04 -11.32
C LEU A 336 14.31 1.59 -12.42
N ALA A 337 15.58 1.83 -12.09
CA ALA A 337 16.58 2.33 -13.02
C ALA A 337 16.99 1.27 -14.06
N ALA A 338 16.87 -0.01 -13.74
CA ALA A 338 17.18 -1.10 -14.67
C ALA A 338 16.09 -1.34 -15.73
N GLN A 339 14.93 -0.71 -15.61
CA GLN A 339 13.82 -0.92 -16.54
C GLN A 339 14.12 -0.30 -17.91
N LYS A 340 13.86 -1.08 -18.96
CA LYS A 340 13.94 -0.64 -20.36
C LYS A 340 12.58 -0.85 -21.03
N TRP A 341 12.17 0.16 -21.79
CA TRP A 341 10.84 0.22 -22.43
C TRP A 341 10.89 0.15 -23.95
N ASN A 342 12.01 0.59 -24.53
CA ASN A 342 12.32 0.44 -25.95
C ASN A 342 13.17 -0.81 -26.16
#